data_AF-A0A9D6AUX8-F1
#
_entry.id   AF-A0A9D6AUX8-F1
#
_cell.length_a   1.000
_cell.length_b   1.000
_cell.length_c   1.000
_cell.angle_alpha   90.00
_cell.angle_beta   90.00
_cell.angle_gamma   90.00
#
_symmetry.space_group_name_H-M   'P 1'
#
loop_
_entity.id
_entity.type
_entity.pdbx_description
1 polymer ?
#
loop_
_entity_poly.entity_id
_entity_poly.type
_entity_poly.pdbx_seq_one_letter_code
_entity_poly.pdbx_strand_id
1 'polypeptide(L)' 'MKIATWNINSLTVRLPQVLDWLAANPVDVLCLQELKLSDDKFPLKELEAAGYQSAVFGQKTYNGVAILSRT' A
#
# COMPACT_ATOMS: atom_id res chain seq x y z
N MET A 1 -12.24 0.66 14.24
CA MET A 1 -12.31 0.18 12.86
C MET A 1 -12.47 1.36 11.90
N LYS A 2 -11.37 1.77 11.26
CA LYS A 2 -11.27 2.80 10.24
C LYS A 2 -10.70 2.18 8.97
N ILE A 3 -11.39 2.39 7.85
CA ILE A 3 -10.98 1.89 6.54
C ILE A 3 -10.81 3.09 5.62
N ALA A 4 -9.70 3.12 4.90
CA ALA A 4 -9.41 4.14 3.89
C ALA A 4 -9.15 3.50 2.54
N THR A 5 -9.34 4.29 1.48
CA THR A 5 -8.99 3.90 0.11
C THR A 5 -8.20 5.01 -0.56
N TRP A 6 -7.20 4.65 -1.35
CA TRP A 6 -6.36 5.61 -2.07
C TRP A 6 -5.90 5.05 -3.41
N ASN A 7 -6.32 5.70 -4.50
CA ASN A 7 -5.65 5.55 -5.79
C ASN A 7 -4.33 6.31 -5.75
N ILE A 8 -3.22 5.57 -5.62
CA ILE A 8 -1.89 6.15 -5.39
C ILE A 8 -1.12 6.40 -6.69
N ASN A 9 -1.63 5.97 -7.85
CA ASN A 9 -1.05 6.17 -9.19
C ASN A 9 0.49 5.94 -9.27
N SER A 10 0.95 4.74 -8.91
CA SER A 10 2.35 4.26 -8.77
C SER A 10 2.87 4.28 -7.33
N LEU A 11 2.85 3.12 -6.68
CA LEU A 11 3.30 3.00 -5.29
C LEU A 11 4.82 3.20 -5.18
N THR A 12 5.60 2.78 -6.18
CA THR A 12 7.06 2.98 -6.16
C THR A 12 7.44 4.46 -6.01
N VAL A 13 6.70 5.37 -6.66
CA VAL A 13 6.93 6.82 -6.55
C VAL A 13 6.36 7.37 -5.25
N ARG A 14 5.25 6.79 -4.76
CA ARG A 14 4.46 7.34 -3.64
C ARG A 14 4.72 6.67 -2.29
N LEU A 15 5.60 5.67 -2.23
CA LEU A 15 5.85 4.89 -1.01
C LEU A 15 6.18 5.78 0.20
N PRO A 16 7.07 6.80 0.11
CA PRO A 16 7.32 7.68 1.25
C PRO A 16 6.06 8.41 1.73
N GLN A 17 5.22 8.90 0.81
CA GLN A 17 3.98 9.57 1.18
C GLN A 17 2.96 8.62 1.80
N VAL A 18 2.90 7.36 1.35
CA VAL A 18 2.05 6.33 1.96
C VAL A 18 2.50 6.05 3.40
N LEU A 19 3.81 5.89 3.63
CA LEU A 19 4.36 5.64 4.96
C LEU A 19 4.14 6.83 5.90
N ASP A 20 4.43 8.05 5.46
CA ASP A 20 4.20 9.27 6.22
C ASP A 20 2.71 9.43 6.56
N TRP A 21 1.83 9.15 5.60
CA TRP A 21 0.39 9.24 5.81
C TRP A 21 -0.12 8.19 6.79
N LEU A 22 0.36 6.94 6.73
CA LEU A 22 -0.01 5.87 7.67
C LEU A 22 0.49 6.16 9.10
N ALA A 23 1.65 6.79 9.23
CA ALA A 23 2.17 7.24 10.51
C ALA A 23 1.32 8.36 11.11
N ALA A 24 0.93 9.36 10.30
CA ALA A 24 0.08 10.47 10.73
C ALA A 24 -1.40 10.06 10.91
N ASN A 25 -1.88 9.06 10.15
CA ASN A 25 -3.26 8.62 10.09
C ASN A 25 -3.34 7.11 10.29
N PRO A 26 -3.26 6.63 11.53
CA PRO A 26 -3.41 5.22 11.83
C PRO A 26 -4.80 4.72 11.46
N VAL A 27 -4.90 3.98 10.35
CA VAL A 27 -6.11 3.26 9.91
C VAL A 27 -5.94 1.76 10.11
N ASP A 28 -7.05 1.06 10.34
CA ASP A 28 -7.05 -0.39 10.52
C ASP A 28 -6.84 -1.10 9.16
N VAL A 29 -7.43 -0.56 8.09
CA VAL A 29 -7.27 -1.06 6.72
C VAL A 29 -7.05 0.08 5.73
N LEU A 30 -6.08 -0.06 4.82
CA LEU A 30 -5.88 0.82 3.66
C LEU A 30 -5.93 0.01 2.36
N CYS A 31 -6.90 0.33 1.49
CA CYS A 31 -6.99 -0.23 0.15
C CYS A 31 -6.28 0.69 -0.85
N LEU A 32 -5.30 0.16 -1.58
CA LEU A 32 -4.53 0.88 -2.60
C LEU A 32 -4.95 0.47 -4.01
N GLN A 33 -5.02 1.44 -4.91
CA GLN A 33 -5.25 1.23 -6.35
C GLN A 33 -4.17 1.90 -7.21
N GLU A 34 -4.03 1.42 -8.44
CA GLU A 34 -3.01 1.85 -9.40
C GLU A 34 -1.58 1.67 -8.90
N LEU A 35 -1.26 0.52 -8.32
CA LEU A 35 0.11 0.18 -7.89
C LEU A 35 1.15 0.36 -9.01
N LYS A 36 0.80 -0.06 -10.24
CA LYS A 36 1.67 -0.03 -11.43
C LYS A 36 3.01 -0.76 -11.24
N LEU A 37 3.00 -1.77 -10.37
CA LEU A 37 4.16 -2.58 -10.00
C LEU A 37 3.74 -4.05 -9.90
N SER A 38 4.67 -4.97 -10.17
CA SER A 38 4.46 -6.42 -10.10
C SER A 38 4.71 -6.94 -8.67
N ASP A 39 4.07 -8.05 -8.28
CA ASP A 39 4.11 -8.56 -6.91
C ASP A 39 5.53 -8.74 -6.34
N ASP A 40 6.49 -9.16 -7.17
CA ASP A 40 7.90 -9.33 -6.82
C ASP A 40 8.61 -8.03 -6.39
N LYS A 41 8.04 -6.88 -6.74
CA LYS A 41 8.56 -5.54 -6.42
C LYS A 41 7.75 -4.83 -5.34
N PHE A 42 6.73 -5.47 -4.78
CA PHE A 42 5.90 -4.85 -3.76
C PHE A 42 6.72 -4.63 -2.47
N PRO A 43 6.67 -3.44 -1.85
CA PRO A 43 7.50 -3.08 -0.70
C PRO A 43 6.94 -3.70 0.59
N LEU A 44 6.92 -5.04 0.66
CA LEU A 44 6.38 -5.79 1.80
C LEU A 44 7.11 -5.41 3.10
N LYS A 45 8.44 -5.36 3.08
CA LYS A 45 9.26 -5.12 4.28
C LYS A 45 9.04 -3.74 4.87
N GLU A 46 8.91 -2.73 4.01
CA GLU A 46 8.68 -1.35 4.43
C GLU A 46 7.29 -1.18 5.06
N LEU A 47 6.27 -1.84 4.50
CA LEU A 47 4.91 -1.82 5.03
C LEU A 47 4.77 -2.65 6.32
N GLU A 48 5.46 -3.80 6.39
CA GLU A 48 5.56 -4.60 7.61
C GLU A 48 6.26 -3.83 8.74
N ALA A 49 7.35 -3.12 8.43
CA ALA A 49 8.04 -2.26 9.39
C ALA A 49 7.15 -1.10 9.88
N ALA A 50 6.20 -0.64 9.05
CA ALA A 50 5.16 0.31 9.44
C ALA A 50 3.99 -0.32 10.22
N GLY A 51 4.03 -1.63 10.49
CA GLY A 51 3.02 -2.36 11.26
C GLY A 51 1.83 -2.86 10.44
N TYR A 52 1.97 -2.98 9.12
CA TYR A 52 0.91 -3.42 8.22
C TYR A 52 1.27 -4.72 7.49
N GLN A 53 0.38 -5.71 7.59
CA GLN A 53 0.38 -6.88 6.71
C GLN A 53 -0.28 -6.51 5.38
N SER A 54 0.17 -7.13 4.29
CA SER A 54 -0.27 -6.76 2.93
C SER A 54 -0.71 -7.97 2.12
N ALA A 55 -1.85 -7.84 1.44
CA ALA A 55 -2.22 -8.70 0.31
C ALA A 55 -2.14 -7.87 -0.98
N VAL A 56 -1.48 -8.39 -2.02
CA VAL A 56 -1.21 -7.66 -3.27
C VAL A 56 -1.58 -8.51 -4.49
N PHE A 57 -2.08 -7.84 -5.52
CA PHE A 57 -2.16 -8.38 -6.88
C PHE A 57 -1.81 -7.26 -7.87
N GLY A 58 -0.63 -7.36 -8.46
CA GLY A 58 0.04 -6.32 -9.22
C GLY A 58 0.54 -6.78 -10.58
N GLN A 59 0.67 -5.82 -11.49
CA GLN A 59 1.26 -6.02 -12.81
C GLN A 59 2.14 -4.82 -13.16
N LYS A 60 3.11 -5.02 -14.06
CA LYS A 60 4.00 -3.93 -14.51
C LYS A 60 3.20 -2.85 -15.26
N THR A 61 3.59 -1.58 -15.06
CA THR A 61 3.14 -0.39 -15.80
C THR A 61 1.69 0.06 -15.55
N TYR A 62 0.75 -0.86 -15.38
CA TYR A 62 -0.69 -0.57 -15.29
C TYR A 62 -1.31 -1.16 -14.02
N ASN A 63 -2.51 -0.69 -13.66
CA ASN A 63 -3.38 -1.29 -12.64
C ASN A 63 -2.68 -1.63 -11.31
N GLY A 64 -3.04 -2.77 -10.73
CA GLY A 64 -2.55 -3.29 -9.45
C GLY A 64 -3.33 -2.75 -8.25
N VAL A 65 -3.60 -3.65 -7.30
CA VAL A 65 -4.30 -3.35 -6.05
C VAL A 65 -3.59 -3.99 -4.87
N ALA A 66 -3.69 -3.38 -3.70
CA ALA A 66 -3.26 -3.97 -2.45
C ALA A 66 -4.22 -3.63 -1.31
N ILE A 67 -4.29 -4.50 -0.31
CA ILE A 67 -4.96 -4.25 0.96
C ILE A 67 -3.92 -4.35 2.05
N LEU A 68 -3.78 -3.28 2.82
CA LEU A 68 -2.95 -3.21 4.01
C LEU A 68 -3.85 -3.34 5.24
N SER A 69 -3.47 -4.16 6.21
CA SER A 69 -4.22 -4.34 7.46
C SER A 69 -3.30 -4.32 8.66
N ARG A 70 -3.74 -3.67 9.74
CA ARG A 70 -3.22 -3.93 11.08
C ARG A 70 -3.88 -5.20 11.60
N THR A 71 -3.08 -6.13 12.10
CA THR A 71 -3.51 -7.32 12.85
C THR A 71 -2.80 -7.32 14.18
#